data_AF-A0A3B0SL42-F1
#
_entry.id   AF-A0A3B0SL42-F1
#
_cell.length_a   1.000
_cell.length_b   1.000
_cell.length_c   1.000
_cell.angle_alpha   90.00
_cell.angle_beta   90.00
_cell.angle_gamma   90.00
#
_symmetry.space_group_name_H-M   'P 1'
#
loop_
_entity.id
_entity.type
_entity.pdbx_description
1 polymer ?
#
loop_
_entity_poly.entity_id
_entity_poly.type
_entity_poly.pdbx_seq_one_letter_code
_entity_poly.pdbx_strand_id
1 'polypeptide(L)'
;MQLTFSLYSVAGLLIMMGLGLIVLGIYQRWLYPTMRRRHEKAKVTGSHGRDPADIRLVFKSLALLVLPTLGFLYGDPVLTSFFG
;
A
#
# COMPACT_ATOMS: atom_id res chain seq x y z
N MET A 1 -3.58 -19.80 14.48
CA MET A 1 -2.37 -18.97 14.30
C MET A 1 -2.14 -18.25 15.61
N GLN A 2 -1.16 -18.67 16.40
CA GLN A 2 -0.81 -17.93 17.63
C GLN A 2 -0.11 -16.63 17.19
N LEU A 3 -0.55 -15.49 17.73
CA LEU A 3 0.12 -14.20 17.54
C LEU A 3 1.36 -14.17 18.43
N THR A 4 2.46 -14.71 17.92
CA THR A 4 3.76 -14.66 18.60
C THR A 4 4.41 -13.31 18.31
N PHE A 5 4.57 -12.49 19.36
CA PHE A 5 5.36 -11.27 19.26
C PHE A 5 6.84 -11.63 19.18
N SER A 6 7.35 -11.84 17.96
CA SER A 6 8.76 -12.12 17.69
C SER A 6 9.48 -10.91 17.09
N LEU A 7 10.80 -10.86 17.22
CA LEU A 7 11.64 -9.82 16.60
C LEU A 7 11.47 -9.83 15.06
N TYR A 8 11.32 -11.00 14.46
CA TYR A 8 11.09 -11.17 13.02
C TYR A 8 9.71 -10.68 12.58
N SER A 9 8.66 -10.87 13.38
CA SER A 9 7.33 -10.30 13.11
C SER A 9 7.37 -8.77 13.06
N VAL A 10 8.10 -8.15 13.99
CA VAL A 10 8.29 -6.70 14.03
C VAL A 10 9.14 -6.22 12.85
N ALA A 11 10.22 -6.94 12.52
CA ALA A 11 11.04 -6.62 11.36
C ALA A 11 10.26 -6.72 10.05
N GLY A 12 9.45 -7.77 9.87
CA GLY A 12 8.57 -7.95 8.72
C GLY A 12 7.54 -6.84 8.58
N LEU A 13 6.93 -6.39 9.69
CA LEU A 13 6.04 -5.24 9.72
C LEU A 13 6.75 -3.98 9.22
N LEU A 14 7.94 -3.66 9.74
CA LEU A 14 8.68 -2.46 9.36
C LEU A 14 9.10 -2.48 7.89
N ILE A 15 9.54 -3.62 7.38
CA ILE A 15 9.91 -3.80 5.96
C ILE A 15 8.69 -3.55 5.06
N MET A 16 7.56 -4.20 5.35
CA MET A 16 6.35 -4.04 4.54
C MET A 16 5.73 -2.64 4.67
N MET A 17 5.87 -2.00 5.83
CA MET A 17 5.49 -0.60 6.00
C MET A 17 6.35 0.33 5.13
N GLY A 18 7.66 0.10 5.08
CA GLY A 18 8.56 0.82 4.18
C GLY A 18 8.17 0.64 2.70
N LEU A 19 7.88 -0.59 2.28
CA LEU A 19 7.39 -0.89 0.93
C LEU A 19 6.05 -0.18 0.64
N GLY A 20 5.12 -0.18 1.59
CA GLY A 20 3.86 0.55 1.47
C GLY A 20 4.06 2.04 1.21
N LEU A 21 4.99 2.68 1.93
CA LEU A 21 5.33 4.09 1.71
C LEU A 21 5.94 4.34 0.32
N ILE A 22 6.81 3.45 -0.15
CA ILE A 22 7.39 3.54 -1.51
C ILE A 22 6.29 3.45 -2.57
N VAL A 23 5.36 2.50 -2.45
CA VAL A 23 4.22 2.35 -3.38
C VAL A 23 3.36 3.61 -3.38
N LEU A 24 3.09 4.18 -2.20
CA LEU A 24 2.38 5.46 -2.06
C LEU A 24 3.12 6.62 -2.73
N GLY A 25 4.44 6.69 -2.57
CA GLY A 25 5.30 7.68 -3.22
C GLY A 25 5.25 7.56 -4.74
N ILE A 26 5.36 6.35 -5.28
CA ILE A 26 5.23 6.08 -6.72
C ILE A 26 3.83 6.49 -7.22
N TYR A 27 2.78 6.12 -6.48
CA TYR A 27 1.41 6.50 -6.82
C TYR A 27 1.25 8.02 -6.90
N GLN A 28 1.74 8.76 -5.90
CA GLN A 28 1.64 10.22 -5.87
C GLN A 28 2.44 10.89 -7.00
N ARG A 29 3.63 10.36 -7.30
CA ARG A 29 4.56 10.93 -8.29
C ARG A 29 4.11 10.65 -9.73
N TRP A 30 3.59 9.46 -10.02
CA TRP A 30 3.36 8.99 -11.40
C TRP A 30 1.88 8.74 -11.73
N LEU A 31 1.13 8.04 -10.88
CA LEU A 31 -0.25 7.65 -11.16
C LEU A 31 -1.23 8.81 -10.93
N TYR A 32 -1.09 9.52 -9.81
CA TYR A 32 -1.97 10.62 -9.43
C TYR A 32 -2.05 11.74 -10.48
N PRO A 33 -0.93 12.30 -11.03
CA PRO A 33 -1.04 13.35 -12.05
C PRO A 33 -1.76 12.87 -13.31
N THR A 34 -1.58 11.60 -13.68
CA THR A 34 -2.24 11.00 -14.85
C THR A 34 -3.75 10.85 -14.62
N MET A 35 -4.14 10.34 -13.44
CA MET A 35 -5.56 10.19 -13.06
C MET A 35 -6.25 11.55 -12.90
N ARG A 36 -5.57 12.52 -12.30
CA ARG A 36 -6.07 13.88 -12.14
C ARG A 36 -6.38 14.54 -13.49
N ARG A 37 -5.44 14.47 -14.45
CA ARG A 37 -5.65 15.02 -15.81
C ARG A 37 -6.84 14.37 -16.52
N ARG A 38 -7.00 13.04 -16.38
CA ARG A 38 -8.15 12.33 -16.95
C ARG A 38 -9.47 12.75 -16.30
N HIS A 39 -9.49 12.91 -14.99
CA HIS A 39 -10.69 13.34 -14.25
C HIS A 39 -11.06 14.80 -14.53
N GLU A 40 -10.08 15.70 -14.63
CA GLU A 40 -10.31 17.09 -15.05
C GLU A 40 -10.87 17.16 -16.48
N LYS A 41 -10.35 16.36 -17.42
CA LYS A 41 -10.89 16.25 -18.78
C LYS A 41 -12.31 15.68 -18.79
N ALA A 42 -12.58 14.66 -17.98
CA ALA A 42 -13.88 14.02 -17.87
C ALA A 42 -14.97 15.00 -17.40
N LYS A 43 -14.66 15.86 -16.41
CA LYS A 43 -15.55 16.94 -15.95
C LYS A 43 -15.96 17.89 -17.07
N VAL A 44 -15.02 18.29 -17.92
CA VAL A 44 -15.29 19.22 -19.04
C VAL A 44 -16.13 18.57 -20.14
N THR A 45 -15.99 17.26 -20.32
CA THR A 45 -16.73 16.48 -21.34
C THR A 45 -18.07 15.90 -20.85
N GLY A 46 -18.45 16.12 -19.60
CA GLY A 46 -19.66 15.52 -19.00
C GLY A 46 -19.61 14.00 -18.83
N SER A 47 -18.42 13.39 -18.88
CA SER A 47 -18.27 11.95 -18.66
C SER A 47 -18.01 11.65 -17.18
N HIS A 48 -18.85 10.81 -16.58
CA HIS A 48 -18.71 10.39 -15.18
C HIS A 48 -17.76 9.19 -15.09
N GLY A 49 -16.48 9.46 -14.83
CA GLY A 49 -15.48 8.44 -14.45
C GLY A 49 -15.37 8.27 -12.93
N ARG A 50 -14.66 7.22 -12.50
CA ARG A 50 -14.34 7.00 -11.07
C ARG A 50 -13.56 8.19 -10.47
N ASP A 51 -13.90 8.55 -9.24
CA ASP A 51 -13.24 9.63 -8.51
C ASP A 51 -11.78 9.24 -8.16
N PRO A 52 -10.77 10.05 -8.51
CA PRO A 52 -9.40 9.86 -8.07
C PRO A 52 -9.24 9.78 -6.55
N ALA A 53 -10.14 10.40 -5.77
CA ALA A 53 -10.15 10.34 -4.31
C ALA A 53 -10.40 8.93 -3.80
N ASP A 54 -11.35 8.19 -4.39
CA ASP A 54 -11.65 6.80 -4.01
C ASP A 54 -10.47 5.89 -4.30
N ILE A 55 -9.86 6.06 -5.48
CA ILE A 55 -8.68 5.27 -5.88
C ILE A 55 -7.52 5.55 -4.92
N ARG A 56 -7.30 6.82 -4.57
CA ARG A 56 -6.27 7.19 -3.60
C ARG A 56 -6.54 6.56 -2.24
N LEU A 57 -7.79 6.55 -1.77
CA LEU A 57 -8.17 5.93 -0.49
C LEU A 57 -7.79 4.44 -0.50
N VAL A 58 -8.16 3.70 -1.55
CA VAL A 58 -7.84 2.26 -1.69
C VAL A 58 -6.34 2.03 -1.63
N PHE A 59 -5.54 2.79 -2.39
CA PHE A 59 -4.08 2.67 -2.37
C PHE A 59 -3.50 2.99 -0.99
N LYS A 60 -4.05 4.01 -0.30
CA LYS A 60 -3.62 4.36 1.06
C LYS A 60 -3.91 3.24 2.05
N SER A 61 -5.09 2.65 1.99
CA SER A 61 -5.51 1.55 2.86
C SER A 61 -4.67 0.30 2.63
N LEU A 62 -4.42 -0.05 1.36
CA LEU A 62 -3.57 -1.18 1.00
C LEU A 62 -2.13 -0.97 1.50
N ALA A 63 -1.57 0.21 1.24
CA ALA A 63 -0.19 0.52 1.58
C ALA A 63 0.08 0.65 3.08
N LEU A 64 -0.83 1.28 3.83
CA LEU A 64 -0.60 1.62 5.25
C LEU A 64 -1.22 0.63 6.22
N LEU A 65 -2.12 -0.25 5.77
CA LEU A 65 -2.87 -1.13 6.64
C LEU A 65 -2.70 -2.59 6.23
N VAL A 66 -2.94 -2.92 4.95
CA VAL A 66 -2.84 -4.30 4.47
C VAL A 66 -1.39 -4.78 4.40
N LEU A 67 -0.49 -4.00 3.80
CA LEU A 67 0.92 -4.38 3.68
C LEU A 67 1.60 -4.58 5.06
N PRO A 68 1.49 -3.65 6.03
CA PRO A 68 2.12 -3.85 7.34
C PRO A 68 1.52 -5.01 8.13
N THR A 69 0.20 -5.23 8.05
CA THR A 69 -0.44 -6.37 8.72
C THR A 69 0.00 -7.70 8.11
N LEU A 70 0.15 -7.78 6.79
CA LEU A 70 0.75 -8.94 6.14
C LEU A 70 2.21 -9.12 6.55
N GLY A 71 3.00 -8.05 6.61
CA GLY A 71 4.39 -8.10 7.08
C GLY A 71 4.51 -8.59 8.51
N PHE A 72 3.57 -8.25 9.38
CA PHE A 72 3.53 -8.74 10.74
C PHE A 72 3.15 -10.22 10.83
N LEU A 73 2.10 -10.63 10.11
CA LEU A 73 1.58 -12.00 10.15
C LEU A 73 2.54 -13.01 9.52
N TYR A 74 3.23 -12.61 8.45
CA TYR A 74 4.14 -13.49 7.70
C TYR A 74 5.62 -13.21 8.00
N GLY A 75 5.95 -12.17 8.77
CA GLY A 75 7.33 -11.79 9.06
C GLY A 75 8.13 -12.89 9.74
N ASP A 76 7.54 -13.55 10.73
CA ASP A 76 8.16 -14.66 11.47
C ASP A 76 8.47 -15.87 10.58
N PRO A 77 7.48 -16.56 9.96
CA PRO A 77 7.75 -17.76 9.18
C PRO A 77 8.66 -17.48 7.98
N VAL A 78 8.53 -16.31 7.36
CA VAL A 78 9.34 -15.94 6.19
C VAL A 78 10.78 -15.66 6.61
N LEU A 79 11.01 -14.70 7.52
CA LEU A 79 12.39 -14.31 7.86
C LEU A 79 13.13 -15.44 8.58
N THR A 80 12.46 -16.23 9.41
CA THR A 80 13.09 -17.41 10.02
C THR A 80 13.52 -18.43 8.97
N SER A 81 12.75 -18.64 7.89
CA SER A 81 13.15 -19.55 6.79
C SER A 81 14.32 -19.04 5.95
N PHE A 82 14.57 -17.73 5.93
CA PHE A 82 15.65 -17.12 5.15
C PHE A 82 16.96 -16.97 5.95
N PHE A 83 16.87 -16.80 7.28
CA PHE A 83 18.02 -16.47 8.14
C PHE A 83 18.32 -17.53 9.22
N GLY A 84 17.49 -18.54 9.38
CA GLY A 84 17.70 -19.70 10.25
C GLY A 84 18.00 -20.96 9.47
#